data_AF-A0A0K8VE89-F1
#
_entry.id   AF-A0A0K8VE89-F1
#
_cell.length_a   1.000
_cell.length_b   1.000
_cell.length_c   1.000
_cell.angle_alpha   90.00
_cell.angle_beta   90.00
_cell.angle_gamma   90.00
#
_symmetry.space_group_name_H-M   'P 1'
#
loop_
_entity.id
_entity.type
_entity.pdbx_description
1 polymer ?
#
loop_
_entity_poly.entity_id
_entity_poly.type
_entity_poly.pdbx_seq_one_letter_code
_entity_poly.pdbx_strand_id
1 'polypeptide(L)'
;FNGTGFQYDPSIEYHNHPLIVIGSMNKKCQYCNAFKWKDETAGMGCSDGKVSLPLLGEPKEPVKTLLLNDTDESKQFISKIRKYNSCFQMTSFDVDKVIRMPGFSPTFAVQGQICISS
;
A
#
# COMPACT_ATOMS: atom_id res chain seq x y z
N PHE A 1 -8.58 -4.90 30.91
CA PHE A 1 -7.72 -5.03 29.72
C PHE A 1 -6.35 -4.48 30.05
N ASN A 2 -5.42 -5.34 30.49
CA ASN A 2 -4.05 -4.92 30.78
C ASN A 2 -3.28 -4.79 29.47
N GLY A 3 -2.90 -3.56 29.12
CA GLY A 3 -2.12 -3.23 27.95
C GLY A 3 -0.68 -3.70 28.06
N THR A 4 -0.42 -4.98 27.79
CA THR A 4 0.92 -5.46 27.47
C THR A 4 1.16 -5.28 25.97
N GLY A 5 1.11 -4.03 25.50
CA GLY A 5 1.77 -3.64 24.26
C GLY A 5 3.25 -3.46 24.58
N PHE A 6 4.14 -3.94 23.70
CA PHE A 6 5.60 -3.83 23.84
C PHE A 6 5.98 -2.43 24.36
N GLN A 7 6.51 -2.37 25.57
CA GLN A 7 6.95 -1.11 26.18
C GLN A 7 8.20 -0.67 25.43
N TYR A 8 8.06 0.33 24.56
CA TYR A 8 9.18 0.89 23.82
C TYR A 8 10.09 1.68 24.77
N ASP A 9 11.32 1.22 24.92
CA ASP A 9 12.38 1.94 25.63
C ASP A 9 13.29 2.66 24.63
N PRO A 10 13.25 4.01 24.54
CA PRO A 10 14.06 4.78 23.60
C PRO A 10 15.59 4.70 23.84
N SER A 11 16.03 4.20 25.00
CA SER A 11 17.46 4.05 25.32
C SER A 11 18.09 2.82 24.67
N ILE A 12 17.28 1.89 24.17
CA ILE A 12 17.74 0.67 23.52
C ILE A 12 17.93 0.92 22.03
N GLU A 13 19.13 0.65 21.51
CA GLU A 13 19.41 0.66 20.07
C GLU A 13 18.85 -0.61 19.40
N TYR A 14 17.53 -0.65 19.18
CA TYR A 14 16.86 -1.83 18.61
C TYR A 14 17.37 -2.25 17.22
N HIS A 15 17.86 -1.30 16.41
CA HIS A 15 18.35 -1.59 15.06
C HIS A 15 19.51 -2.59 15.05
N ASN A 16 20.38 -2.53 16.05
CA ASN A 16 21.57 -3.38 16.16
C ASN A 16 21.48 -4.37 17.33
N HIS A 17 20.30 -4.50 17.95
CA HIS A 17 20.15 -5.29 19.15
C HIS A 17 20.38 -6.77 18.82
N PRO A 18 21.31 -7.47 19.51
CA PRO A 18 21.72 -8.83 19.15
C PRO A 18 20.60 -9.87 19.28
N LEU A 19 19.53 -9.57 20.01
CA LEU A 19 18.33 -10.41 20.09
C LEU A 19 17.34 -10.20 18.93
N ILE A 20 17.47 -9.12 18.15
CA ILE A 20 16.58 -8.79 17.03
C ILE A 20 17.23 -9.29 15.73
N VAL A 21 17.18 -10.60 15.54
CA VAL A 21 17.71 -11.28 14.34
C VAL A 21 16.55 -11.93 13.59
N ILE A 22 15.94 -11.18 12.67
CA ILE A 22 14.86 -11.66 11.79
C ILE A 22 15.40 -12.66 10.74
N GLY A 23 16.67 -12.51 10.37
CA GLY A 23 17.35 -13.35 9.36
C GLY A 23 17.01 -12.96 7.92
N SER A 24 17.49 -13.77 6.97
CA SER A 24 17.29 -13.53 5.53
C SER A 24 15.92 -14.00 5.04
N MET A 25 15.28 -13.20 4.19
CA MET A 25 14.02 -13.54 3.52
C MET A 25 14.29 -14.40 2.27
N ASN A 26 14.58 -15.69 2.46
CA ASN A 26 15.03 -16.59 1.38
C ASN A 26 14.14 -17.83 1.18
N LYS A 27 13.08 -18.01 1.95
CA LYS A 27 12.17 -19.16 1.81
C LYS A 27 11.08 -18.82 0.81
N LYS A 28 11.11 -19.46 -0.36
CA LYS A 28 10.08 -19.23 -1.38
C LYS A 28 8.80 -20.02 -1.05
N CYS A 29 7.66 -19.33 -1.06
CA CYS A 29 6.35 -19.95 -0.91
C CYS A 29 5.98 -20.77 -2.16
N GLN A 30 5.50 -21.99 -1.96
CA GLN A 30 5.11 -22.89 -3.05
C GLN A 30 3.85 -22.46 -3.82
N TYR A 31 2.96 -21.68 -3.20
CA TYR A 31 1.69 -21.27 -3.82
C TYR A 31 1.78 -19.90 -4.50
N CYS A 32 2.32 -18.90 -3.81
CA CYS A 32 2.34 -17.51 -4.30
C CYS A 32 3.71 -17.02 -4.78
N ASN A 33 4.74 -17.86 -4.74
CA ASN A 33 6.13 -17.51 -5.08
C ASN A 33 6.76 -16.38 -4.24
N ALA A 34 6.06 -15.84 -3.25
CA ALA A 34 6.60 -14.82 -2.35
C ALA A 34 7.73 -15.38 -1.49
N PHE A 35 8.73 -14.56 -1.19
CA PHE A 35 9.77 -14.90 -0.23
C PHE A 35 9.29 -14.66 1.20
N LYS A 36 9.72 -15.54 2.09
CA LYS A 36 9.36 -15.60 3.50
C LYS A 36 10.61 -15.66 4.37
N TRP A 37 10.48 -15.21 5.61
CA TRP A 37 11.48 -15.46 6.65
C TRP A 37 11.30 -16.85 7.25
N LYS A 38 12.37 -17.37 7.85
CA LYS A 38 12.40 -18.72 8.43
C LYS A 38 11.35 -18.95 9.52
N ASP A 39 11.04 -17.91 10.30
CA ASP A 39 10.18 -17.99 11.48
C ASP A 39 8.73 -17.53 11.18
N GLU A 40 8.41 -17.23 9.92
CA GLU A 40 7.02 -16.94 9.52
C GLU A 40 6.16 -18.21 9.52
N THR A 41 4.93 -18.08 10.01
CA THR A 41 3.97 -19.19 9.97
C THR A 41 3.52 -19.52 8.55
N ALA A 42 3.14 -20.78 8.31
CA ALA A 42 2.69 -21.25 6.99
C ALA A 42 1.54 -20.41 6.40
N GLY A 43 0.66 -19.90 7.28
CA GLY A 43 -0.46 -19.04 6.91
C GLY A 43 -0.10 -17.59 6.56
N MET A 44 1.09 -17.09 6.94
CA MET A 44 1.50 -15.73 6.55
C MET A 44 1.70 -15.64 5.03
N GLY A 45 1.21 -14.56 4.43
CA GLY A 45 1.19 -14.36 2.98
C GLY A 45 -0.10 -14.87 2.34
N CYS A 46 -0.07 -16.06 1.75
CA CYS A 46 -1.17 -16.60 0.93
C CYS A 46 -2.14 -17.52 1.69
N SER A 47 -2.11 -17.55 3.04
CA SER A 47 -2.93 -18.44 3.86
C SER A 47 -2.85 -19.90 3.41
N ASP A 48 -1.62 -20.40 3.20
CA ASP A 48 -1.35 -21.75 2.71
C ASP A 48 -2.01 -22.05 1.33
N GLY A 49 -2.06 -21.04 0.46
CA GLY A 49 -2.58 -21.16 -0.90
C GLY A 49 -4.06 -20.84 -1.04
N LYS A 50 -4.76 -20.54 0.07
CA LYS A 50 -6.16 -20.10 0.06
C LYS A 50 -6.35 -18.71 -0.57
N VAL A 51 -5.32 -17.86 -0.50
CA VAL A 51 -5.34 -16.52 -1.11
C VAL A 51 -4.46 -16.54 -2.35
N SER A 52 -5.10 -16.49 -3.51
CA SER A 52 -4.44 -16.30 -4.80
C SER A 52 -4.74 -14.89 -5.30
N LEU A 53 -3.71 -14.06 -5.41
CA LEU A 53 -3.85 -12.75 -6.05
C LEU A 53 -3.84 -12.94 -7.57
N PRO A 54 -4.78 -12.32 -8.31
CA PRO A 54 -4.71 -12.33 -9.76
C PRO A 54 -3.42 -11.65 -10.22
N LEU A 55 -2.83 -12.17 -11.29
CA LEU A 55 -1.72 -11.49 -11.96
C LEU A 55 -2.19 -10.11 -12.40
N LEU A 56 -1.41 -9.09 -12.01
CA LEU A 56 -1.65 -7.74 -12.49
C LEU A 56 -1.43 -7.73 -14.00
N GLY A 57 -2.42 -7.22 -14.73
CA GLY A 57 -2.26 -6.95 -16.16
C GLY A 57 -1.18 -5.89 -16.39
N GLU A 58 -0.69 -5.82 -17.62
CA GLU A 58 0.29 -4.81 -17.99
C GLU A 58 -0.28 -3.39 -17.77
N PRO A 59 0.46 -2.48 -17.10
CA PRO A 59 0.02 -1.10 -16.94
C PRO A 59 -0.20 -0.45 -18.32
N LYS A 60 -1.22 0.41 -18.42
CA LYS A 60 -1.47 1.20 -19.64
C LYS A 60 -0.47 2.35 -19.73
N GLU A 61 -0.13 2.79 -20.93
CA GLU A 61 0.62 4.04 -21.13
C GLU A 61 -0.20 5.25 -20.68
N PRO A 62 0.44 6.30 -20.09
CA PRO A 62 1.89 6.47 -19.92
C PRO A 62 2.49 5.81 -18.67
N VAL A 63 1.68 5.17 -17.82
CA VAL A 63 2.11 4.63 -16.52
C VAL A 63 3.20 3.57 -16.67
N LYS A 64 3.09 2.73 -17.71
CA LYS A 64 4.12 1.72 -18.00
C LYS A 64 5.48 2.35 -18.22
N THR A 65 5.61 3.35 -19.09
CA THR A 65 6.88 4.07 -19.31
C THR A 65 7.38 4.75 -18.03
N LEU A 66 6.49 5.36 -17.25
CA LEU A 66 6.86 6.03 -16.00
C LEU A 66 7.38 5.08 -14.91
N LEU A 67 7.09 3.79 -15.00
CA LEU A 67 7.58 2.77 -14.06
C LEU A 67 8.95 2.18 -14.45
N LEU A 68 9.51 2.51 -15.62
CA LEU A 68 10.78 1.95 -16.11
C LEU A 68 12.02 2.55 -15.46
N ASN A 69 11.90 3.70 -14.78
CA ASN A 69 13.01 4.40 -14.11
C ASN A 69 14.20 4.76 -15.04
N ASP A 70 13.94 4.94 -16.33
CA ASP A 70 14.92 5.16 -17.39
C ASP A 70 15.16 6.66 -17.68
N THR A 71 14.09 7.45 -17.68
CA THR A 71 14.07 8.89 -17.93
C THR A 71 14.06 9.69 -16.63
N ASP A 72 14.46 10.96 -16.67
CA ASP A 72 14.37 11.85 -15.51
C ASP A 72 12.92 12.04 -15.04
N GLU A 73 11.96 12.01 -15.97
CA GLU A 73 10.53 12.04 -15.65
C GLU A 73 10.09 10.80 -14.87
N SER A 74 10.47 9.59 -15.33
CA SER A 74 10.14 8.34 -14.63
C SER A 74 10.75 8.28 -13.22
N LYS A 75 12.00 8.75 -13.05
CA LYS A 75 12.66 8.85 -11.74
C LYS A 75 11.92 9.80 -10.81
N GLN A 76 11.53 10.98 -11.32
CA GLN A 76 10.74 11.94 -10.56
C GLN A 76 9.38 11.37 -10.18
N PHE A 77 8.70 10.70 -11.12
CA PHE A 77 7.43 10.03 -10.87
C PHE A 77 7.55 8.99 -9.75
N ILE A 78 8.50 8.06 -9.86
CA ILE A 78 8.75 7.01 -8.85
C ILE A 78 9.08 7.63 -7.49
N SER A 79 9.95 8.65 -7.45
CA SER A 79 10.33 9.33 -6.20
C SER A 79 9.13 9.99 -5.48
N LYS A 80 8.10 10.37 -6.24
CA LYS A 80 6.90 11.07 -5.75
C LYS A 80 5.64 10.22 -5.90
N ILE A 81 5.74 8.91 -6.16
CA ILE A 81 4.60 8.06 -6.55
C ILE A 81 3.46 8.08 -5.53
N ARG A 82 3.78 8.19 -4.23
CA ARG A 82 2.77 8.33 -3.17
C ARG A 82 1.94 9.61 -3.34
N LYS A 83 2.58 10.74 -3.65
CA LYS A 83 1.89 12.02 -3.86
C LYS A 83 0.99 11.95 -5.09
N TYR A 84 1.47 11.33 -6.17
CA TYR A 84 0.66 11.09 -7.36
C TYR A 84 -0.56 10.22 -7.03
N ASN A 85 -0.38 9.06 -6.39
CA ASN A 85 -1.48 8.17 -6.02
C ASN A 85 -2.51 8.86 -5.11
N SER A 86 -2.07 9.63 -4.12
CA SER A 86 -2.96 10.41 -3.26
C SER A 86 -3.74 11.47 -4.05
N CYS A 87 -3.10 12.13 -5.02
CA CYS A 87 -3.77 13.12 -5.87
C CYS A 87 -4.79 12.46 -6.81
N PHE A 88 -4.46 11.33 -7.44
CA PHE A 88 -5.39 10.59 -8.31
C PHE A 88 -6.59 10.03 -7.54
N GLN A 89 -6.44 9.68 -6.26
CA GLN A 89 -7.56 9.29 -5.43
C GLN A 89 -8.57 10.41 -5.20
N MET A 90 -8.14 11.68 -5.31
CA MET A 90 -9.04 12.83 -5.31
C MET A 90 -9.71 13.09 -6.67
N THR A 91 -9.23 12.50 -7.76
CA THR A 91 -9.82 12.65 -9.09
C THR A 91 -10.70 11.48 -9.51
N SER A 92 -10.75 10.40 -8.72
CA SER A 92 -11.67 9.26 -8.96
C SER A 92 -13.09 9.52 -8.45
N PHE A 93 -13.45 10.76 -8.10
CA PHE A 93 -14.83 11.13 -7.84
C PHE A 93 -15.54 11.36 -9.17
N ASP A 94 -16.24 10.32 -9.63
CA ASP A 94 -17.15 10.44 -10.76
C ASP A 94 -18.58 10.64 -10.25
N VAL A 95 -19.35 11.51 -10.91
CA VAL A 95 -20.73 11.79 -10.52
C VAL A 95 -21.64 10.80 -11.22
N ASP A 96 -22.04 9.76 -10.49
CA ASP A 96 -22.87 8.68 -11.05
C ASP A 96 -24.33 9.14 -11.28
N LYS A 97 -24.83 10.10 -10.49
CA LYS A 97 -26.17 10.69 -10.63
C LYS A 97 -26.22 12.16 -10.23
N VAL A 98 -26.69 13.01 -11.14
CA VAL A 98 -27.04 14.42 -10.87
C VAL A 98 -28.55 14.50 -10.61
N ILE A 99 -28.96 14.69 -9.36
CA ILE A 99 -30.35 14.98 -9.01
C ILE A 99 -30.53 16.50 -8.97
N ARG A 100 -31.29 17.06 -9.92
CA ARG A 100 -31.68 18.48 -9.91
C ARG A 100 -33.10 18.60 -9.37
N MET A 101 -33.24 19.26 -8.21
CA MET A 101 -34.56 19.67 -7.69
C MET A 101 -34.78 21.17 -7.99
N PRO A 102 -35.97 21.57 -8.49
CA PRO A 102 -36.27 22.98 -8.70
C PRO A 102 -36.33 23.73 -7.36
N GLY A 103 -35.56 24.82 -7.24
CA GLY A 103 -35.53 25.66 -6.04
C GLY A 103 -34.53 25.24 -4.94
N PHE A 104 -33.75 24.18 -5.16
CA PHE A 104 -32.73 23.72 -4.20
C PHE A 104 -31.34 23.74 -4.84
N SER A 105 -30.38 24.40 -4.16
CA SER A 105 -28.97 24.33 -4.54
C SER A 105 -28.44 22.92 -4.29
N PRO A 106 -27.90 22.21 -5.28
CA PRO A 106 -27.42 20.85 -5.04
C PRO A 106 -26.15 20.89 -4.19
N THR A 107 -26.27 20.54 -2.91
CA THR A 107 -25.13 20.29 -2.04
C THR A 107 -24.68 18.85 -2.26
N PHE A 108 -23.52 18.64 -2.86
CA PHE A 108 -22.91 17.31 -2.89
C PHE A 108 -22.32 17.02 -1.51
N ALA A 109 -22.77 15.95 -0.86
CA ALA A 109 -22.21 15.47 0.40
C ALA A 109 -21.21 14.36 0.08
N VAL A 110 -19.91 14.63 0.27
CA VAL A 110 -18.84 13.64 0.12
C VAL A 110 -18.54 13.06 1.48
N GLN A 111 -18.81 11.77 1.68
CA GLN A 111 -18.38 11.05 2.88
C GLN A 111 -17.13 10.23 2.54
N GLY A 112 -15.97 10.69 2.98
CA GLY A 112 -14.69 10.02 2.83
C GLY A 112 -13.68 10.55 3.84
N GLN A 113 -12.76 9.70 4.30
CA GLN A 113 -11.70 10.11 5.23
C GLN A 113 -10.48 10.61 4.44
N ILE A 114 -10.03 11.82 4.75
CA ILE A 114 -8.82 12.40 4.15
C ILE A 114 -7.61 11.72 4.81
N CYS A 115 -6.90 10.90 4.06
CA CYS A 115 -5.62 10.35 4.49
C CYS A 115 -4.52 11.39 4.26
N ILE A 116 -4.18 12.15 5.30
CA ILE A 116 -3.02 13.05 5.31
C ILE A 116 -1.83 12.22 5.78
N SER A 117 -0.88 11.91 4.90
CA SER A 117 0.40 11.33 5.33
C SER A 117 1.35 12.45 5.76
N SER A 118 1.61 12.55 7.06
CA SER A 118 2.66 13.38 7.67
C SER A 118 4.04 12.77 7.49
#